data_AF-A0A7V2IPE5-F1
#
_entry.id   AF-A0A7V2IPE5-F1
#
_cell.length_a   1.000
_cell.length_b   1.000
_cell.length_c   1.000
_cell.angle_alpha   90.00
_cell.angle_beta   90.00
_cell.angle_gamma   90.00
#
_symmetry.space_group_name_H-M   'P 1'
#
loop_
_entity.id
_entity.type
_entity.pdbx_description
1 polymer ?
#
loop_
_entity_poly.entity_id
_entity_poly.type
_entity_poly.pdbx_seq_one_letter_code
_entity_poly.pdbx_strand_id
1 'polypeptide(L)'
;DRWTDFNHSDLGVVLLDLFCGVGDMLAYYLDAQAAEAFLPTARQRQNVINLCKLMGYRLDSPVASTTTLRFRLSAPLGKDLTIPAGTACRALLNDGEADFETVEDGLIPRGVLSVDIPARQGVRRTETFTSTGLPFQRIRLTGDVIAQGTITVTVGDDAWSEVDHFQDSLADSRHFMADLDALDISTLIFGDGQSGAVPAQGSAIAVSYLQTIGDQGNLGPNRITQLLSPVYLDGGQVPLTVTNPVPATGGASREALEHARRQAPAELRSLWKAVTLEDYQALAEGYPGVAKAKVLDTNACQNIRYYNVQLAIAPNGGGMPSALLKRDLAEFLERRKVITVEITLFDPIYRPVSIDAEVYIWPGEPLENVRSRIETALTDFFSFDEVSFGQTVHFSDLVALIDGVRGVSHMHLYAPQQDIELRHGEIPVLGSVNLDLRRAG
;
A
#
# COMPACT_ATOMS: atom_id res chain seq x y z
N ASP A 1 56.64 38.66 14.31
CA ASP A 1 56.19 37.60 13.38
C ASP A 1 54.68 37.39 13.45
N ARG A 2 53.91 38.30 12.86
CA ARG A 2 52.49 38.07 12.53
C ARG A 2 52.35 38.34 11.04
N TRP A 3 51.68 37.44 10.33
CA TRP A 3 51.39 37.59 8.89
C TRP A 3 50.39 38.74 8.69
N THR A 4 50.65 39.63 7.73
CA THR A 4 49.88 40.87 7.49
C THR A 4 49.55 41.13 6.02
N ASP A 5 49.96 40.25 5.10
CA ASP A 5 49.67 40.40 3.67
C ASP A 5 48.38 39.65 3.32
N PHE A 6 47.34 40.38 2.92
CA PHE A 6 46.02 39.84 2.60
C PHE A 6 45.70 39.96 1.10
N ASN A 7 46.72 40.11 0.26
CA ASN A 7 46.50 40.15 -1.18
C ASN A 7 46.03 38.78 -1.70
N HIS A 8 45.08 38.77 -2.64
CA HIS A 8 44.50 37.53 -3.18
C HIS A 8 45.53 36.60 -3.83
N SER A 9 46.68 37.13 -4.27
CA SER A 9 47.77 36.35 -4.86
C SER A 9 48.80 35.88 -3.83
N ASP A 10 48.68 36.25 -2.55
CA ASP A 10 49.60 35.80 -1.51
C ASP A 10 49.40 34.31 -1.21
N LEU A 11 50.50 33.60 -1.03
CA LEU A 11 50.48 32.16 -0.76
C LEU A 11 49.72 31.85 0.54
N GLY A 12 49.78 32.74 1.54
CA GLY A 12 49.05 32.59 2.80
C GLY A 12 47.54 32.65 2.61
N VAL A 13 47.05 33.54 1.73
CA VAL A 13 45.62 33.64 1.39
C VAL A 13 45.17 32.41 0.62
N VAL A 14 45.94 31.94 -0.38
CA VAL A 14 45.60 30.73 -1.15
C VAL A 14 45.53 29.49 -0.25
N LEU A 15 46.45 29.34 0.71
CA LEU A 15 46.41 28.26 1.69
C LEU A 15 45.18 28.38 2.61
N LEU A 16 44.86 29.58 3.08
CA LEU A 16 43.67 29.83 3.90
C LEU A 16 42.40 29.48 3.13
N ASP A 17 42.28 29.89 1.86
CA ASP A 17 41.15 29.55 0.99
C ASP A 17 41.02 28.02 0.80
N LEU A 18 42.15 27.31 0.64
CA LEU A 18 42.16 25.85 0.58
C LEU A 18 41.64 25.23 1.89
N PHE A 19 42.10 25.72 3.04
CA PHE A 19 41.61 25.24 4.35
C PHE A 19 40.13 25.56 4.57
N CYS A 20 39.67 26.75 4.15
CA CYS A 20 38.26 27.11 4.16
C CYS A 20 37.43 26.16 3.28
N GLY A 21 37.92 25.83 2.07
CA GLY A 21 37.26 24.87 1.19
C GLY A 21 37.17 23.47 1.79
N VAL A 22 38.23 22.99 2.46
CA VAL A 22 38.18 21.73 3.22
C VAL A 22 37.20 21.83 4.38
N GLY A 23 37.21 22.94 5.12
CA GLY A 23 36.30 23.20 6.23
C GLY A 23 34.83 23.20 5.82
N ASP A 24 34.50 23.86 4.70
CA ASP A 24 33.14 23.88 4.13
C ASP A 24 32.68 22.48 3.70
N MET A 25 33.55 21.71 3.07
CA MET A 25 33.25 20.32 2.69
C MET A 25 33.01 19.42 3.90
N LEU A 26 33.82 19.56 4.96
CA LEU A 26 33.62 18.81 6.20
C LEU A 26 32.33 19.24 6.92
N ALA A 27 32.03 20.54 6.96
CA ALA A 27 30.79 21.06 7.52
C ALA A 27 29.57 20.51 6.78
N TYR A 28 29.61 20.50 5.44
CA TYR A 28 28.58 19.88 4.61
C TYR A 28 28.36 18.40 4.94
N TYR A 29 29.44 17.62 5.09
CA TYR A 29 29.31 16.21 5.46
C TYR A 29 28.73 16.00 6.87
N LEU A 30 29.12 16.85 7.83
CA LEU A 30 28.56 16.80 9.18
C LEU A 30 27.08 17.15 9.20
N ASP A 31 26.66 18.19 8.47
CA ASP A 31 25.26 18.58 8.35
C ASP A 31 24.44 17.48 7.66
N ALA A 32 24.97 16.89 6.59
CA ALA A 32 24.33 15.76 5.90
C ALA A 32 24.19 14.55 6.83
N GLN A 33 25.22 14.21 7.60
CA GLN A 33 25.18 13.09 8.55
C GLN A 33 24.21 13.37 9.72
N ALA A 34 24.18 14.61 10.23
CA ALA A 34 23.26 15.01 11.28
C ALA A 34 21.80 14.94 10.80
N ALA A 35 21.52 15.32 9.55
CA ALA A 35 20.20 15.20 8.95
C ALA A 35 19.73 13.73 8.87
N GLU A 36 20.64 12.77 8.67
CA GLU A 36 20.33 11.34 8.63
C GLU A 36 20.03 10.71 10.00
N ALA A 37 20.32 11.41 11.11
CA ALA A 37 20.13 10.88 12.46
C ALA A 37 18.68 10.94 12.97
N PHE A 38 17.81 11.73 12.33
CA PHE A 38 16.42 11.93 12.76
C PHE A 38 15.45 11.59 11.63
N LEU A 39 14.37 10.87 11.97
CA LEU A 39 13.38 10.39 11.00
C LEU A 39 12.79 11.50 10.12
N PRO A 40 12.43 12.70 10.64
CA PRO A 40 11.86 13.76 9.81
C PRO A 40 12.84 14.32 8.76
N THR A 41 14.15 14.24 9.01
CA THR A 41 15.19 14.86 8.17
C THR A 41 15.98 13.85 7.34
N ALA A 42 15.98 12.57 7.70
CA ALA A 42 16.75 11.52 7.04
C ALA A 42 16.26 11.30 5.61
N ARG A 43 17.17 11.36 4.63
CA ARG A 43 16.86 11.23 3.20
C ARG A 43 17.22 9.86 2.65
N GLN A 44 18.23 9.20 3.20
CA GLN A 44 18.62 7.88 2.75
C GLN A 44 17.63 6.82 3.26
N ARG A 45 17.06 6.05 2.33
CA ARG A 45 16.08 4.99 2.65
C ARG A 45 16.60 4.01 3.70
N GLN A 46 17.87 3.61 3.63
CA GLN A 46 18.44 2.68 4.62
C GLN A 46 18.43 3.25 6.04
N ASN A 47 18.72 4.55 6.20
CA ASN A 47 18.71 5.19 7.52
C ASN A 47 17.28 5.34 8.05
N VAL A 48 16.32 5.71 7.19
CA VAL A 48 14.90 5.72 7.54
C VAL A 48 14.45 4.32 8.01
N ILE A 49 14.78 3.26 7.27
CA ILE A 49 14.48 1.88 7.66
C ILE A 49 15.09 1.56 9.03
N ASN A 50 16.36 1.91 9.26
CA ASN A 50 17.03 1.63 10.53
C ASN A 50 16.39 2.40 11.70
N LEU A 51 16.05 3.67 11.50
CA LEU A 51 15.36 4.50 12.52
C LEU A 51 13.97 3.97 12.83
N CYS A 52 13.20 3.56 11.81
CA CYS A 52 11.91 2.93 11.99
C CYS A 52 12.01 1.61 12.77
N LYS A 53 13.01 0.77 12.45
CA LYS A 53 13.27 -0.49 13.17
C LYS A 53 13.54 -0.27 14.65
N LEU A 54 14.22 0.82 15.04
CA LEU A 54 14.42 1.18 16.45
C LEU A 54 13.11 1.47 17.18
N MET A 55 12.11 1.96 16.46
CA MET A 55 10.75 2.19 16.99
C MET A 55 9.87 0.94 16.88
N GLY A 56 10.34 -0.18 16.32
CA GLY A 56 9.50 -1.36 16.07
C GLY A 56 8.60 -1.24 14.84
N TYR A 57 8.74 -0.18 14.03
CA TYR A 57 8.05 -0.03 12.76
C TYR A 57 8.88 -0.64 11.63
N ARG A 58 8.26 -1.45 10.78
CA ARG A 58 8.87 -2.00 9.56
C ARG A 58 8.15 -1.37 8.37
N LEU A 59 8.93 -0.92 7.39
CA LEU A 59 8.34 -0.40 6.18
C LEU A 59 7.71 -1.54 5.38
N ASP A 60 6.56 -1.28 4.77
CA ASP A 60 5.89 -2.26 3.93
C ASP A 60 6.70 -2.57 2.67
N SER A 61 6.83 -3.87 2.37
CA SER A 61 7.24 -4.33 1.05
C SER A 61 6.10 -4.08 0.04
N PRO A 62 6.34 -4.27 -1.26
CA PRO A 62 5.29 -4.20 -2.26
C PRO A 62 4.07 -5.04 -1.86
N VAL A 63 2.88 -4.48 -1.94
CA VAL A 63 1.63 -5.13 -1.53
C VAL A 63 0.91 -5.64 -2.77
N ALA A 64 0.52 -6.91 -2.74
CA ALA A 64 -0.28 -7.50 -3.79
C ALA A 64 -1.74 -7.03 -3.71
N SER A 65 -2.31 -6.65 -4.85
CA SER A 65 -3.75 -6.38 -4.91
C SER A 65 -4.56 -7.63 -4.62
N THR A 66 -5.76 -7.44 -4.11
CA THR A 66 -6.66 -8.52 -3.73
C THR A 66 -8.03 -8.34 -4.38
N THR A 67 -8.66 -9.46 -4.72
CA THR A 67 -9.98 -9.47 -5.37
C THR A 67 -10.72 -10.77 -5.06
N THR A 68 -11.88 -10.95 -5.68
CA THR A 68 -12.62 -12.21 -5.68
C THR A 68 -12.69 -12.73 -7.11
N LEU A 69 -12.28 -13.99 -7.31
CA LEU A 69 -12.41 -14.70 -8.57
C LEU A 69 -13.68 -15.53 -8.56
N ARG A 70 -14.53 -15.30 -9.56
CA ARG A 70 -15.72 -16.10 -9.83
C ARG A 70 -15.41 -17.14 -10.88
N PHE A 71 -15.41 -18.40 -10.47
CA PHE A 71 -15.32 -19.53 -11.37
C PHE A 71 -16.72 -19.98 -11.75
N ARG A 72 -16.96 -20.24 -13.04
CA ARG A 72 -18.25 -20.71 -13.56
C ARG A 72 -18.12 -21.93 -14.45
N LEU A 73 -19.02 -22.87 -14.23
CA LEU A 73 -19.27 -24.03 -15.09
C LEU A 73 -20.28 -23.67 -16.19
N SER A 74 -20.17 -24.33 -17.34
CA SER A 74 -21.17 -24.22 -18.42
C SER A 74 -22.44 -25.02 -18.12
N ALA A 75 -22.35 -26.07 -17.31
CA ALA A 75 -23.48 -26.89 -16.85
C ALA A 75 -23.23 -27.43 -15.43
N PRO A 76 -24.28 -27.68 -14.63
CA PRO A 76 -24.11 -28.18 -13.27
C PRO A 76 -23.49 -29.59 -13.27
N LEU A 77 -22.60 -29.85 -12.32
CA LEU A 77 -21.99 -31.16 -12.12
C LEU A 77 -22.81 -32.00 -11.14
N GLY A 78 -22.75 -33.32 -11.30
CA GLY A 78 -23.38 -34.29 -10.39
C GLY A 78 -22.62 -34.53 -9.09
N LYS A 79 -21.45 -33.93 -8.93
CA LYS A 79 -20.57 -34.03 -7.76
C LYS A 79 -20.03 -32.64 -7.39
N ASP A 80 -19.52 -32.53 -6.18
CA ASP A 80 -18.86 -31.31 -5.73
C ASP A 80 -17.49 -31.18 -6.42
N LEU A 81 -17.18 -29.98 -6.89
CA LEU A 81 -15.89 -29.64 -7.50
C LEU A 81 -15.12 -28.73 -6.56
N THR A 82 -13.90 -29.13 -6.19
CA THR A 82 -12.99 -28.29 -5.41
C THR A 82 -12.05 -27.57 -6.37
N ILE A 83 -11.94 -26.26 -6.20
CA ILE A 83 -10.93 -25.40 -6.84
C ILE A 83 -9.86 -25.15 -5.78
N PRO A 84 -8.66 -25.75 -5.91
CA PRO A 84 -7.63 -25.65 -4.88
C PRO A 84 -7.14 -24.21 -4.67
N ALA A 85 -6.65 -23.92 -3.47
CA ALA A 85 -5.77 -22.78 -3.22
C ALA A 85 -4.55 -22.84 -4.17
N GLY A 86 -4.07 -21.68 -4.60
CA GLY A 86 -2.99 -21.59 -5.60
C GLY A 86 -3.46 -21.80 -7.05
N THR A 87 -4.76 -21.85 -7.32
CA THR A 87 -5.28 -21.90 -8.70
C THR A 87 -4.97 -20.58 -9.39
N ALA A 88 -4.09 -20.60 -10.39
CA ALA A 88 -3.61 -19.42 -11.07
C ALA A 88 -4.54 -18.97 -12.21
N CYS A 89 -4.78 -17.67 -12.27
CA CYS A 89 -5.59 -16.98 -13.28
C CYS A 89 -4.86 -15.72 -13.78
N ARG A 90 -5.22 -15.23 -14.96
CA ARG A 90 -4.53 -14.11 -15.62
C ARG A 90 -5.48 -13.06 -16.18
N ALA A 91 -5.08 -11.80 -16.01
CA ALA A 91 -5.58 -10.66 -16.75
C ALA A 91 -4.57 -10.24 -17.82
N LEU A 92 -5.09 -9.92 -19.02
CA LEU A 92 -4.31 -9.29 -20.07
C LEU A 92 -4.39 -7.77 -19.90
N LEU A 93 -3.23 -7.14 -19.78
CA LEU A 93 -3.07 -5.69 -19.75
C LEU A 93 -2.67 -5.20 -21.14
N ASN A 94 -2.75 -3.89 -21.37
CA ASN A 94 -2.25 -3.32 -22.63
C ASN A 94 -0.74 -3.51 -22.75
N ASP A 95 -0.02 -3.41 -21.63
CA ASP A 95 1.44 -3.44 -21.55
C ASP A 95 1.97 -4.65 -20.74
N GLY A 96 1.28 -5.79 -20.77
CA GLY A 96 1.74 -7.01 -20.11
C GLY A 96 0.62 -7.92 -19.59
N GLU A 97 0.94 -8.67 -18.55
CA GLU A 97 0.03 -9.65 -17.94
C GLU A 97 0.07 -9.48 -16.42
N ALA A 98 -1.07 -9.72 -15.76
CA ALA A 98 -1.16 -9.76 -14.31
C ALA A 98 -1.75 -11.10 -13.86
N ASP A 99 -0.94 -11.86 -13.14
CA ASP A 99 -1.34 -13.17 -12.61
C ASP A 99 -1.86 -13.02 -11.18
N PHE A 100 -2.84 -13.87 -10.86
CA PHE A 100 -3.51 -13.96 -9.57
C PHE A 100 -3.63 -15.42 -9.19
N GLU A 101 -3.59 -15.72 -7.90
CA GLU A 101 -3.86 -17.05 -7.37
C GLU A 101 -4.95 -17.02 -6.30
N THR A 102 -5.75 -18.08 -6.22
CA THR A 102 -6.72 -18.28 -5.13
C THR A 102 -5.99 -18.45 -3.80
N VAL A 103 -6.48 -17.80 -2.75
CA VAL A 103 -5.84 -17.84 -1.42
C VAL A 103 -6.30 -19.05 -0.60
N GLU A 104 -7.47 -19.60 -0.91
CA GLU A 104 -8.08 -20.73 -0.22
C GLU A 104 -8.82 -21.64 -1.20
N ASP A 105 -9.14 -22.85 -0.75
CA ASP A 105 -9.95 -23.79 -1.52
C ASP A 105 -11.38 -23.25 -1.66
N GLY A 106 -11.91 -23.30 -2.88
CA GLY A 106 -13.32 -23.00 -3.14
C GLY A 106 -14.08 -24.24 -3.58
N LEU A 107 -15.29 -24.41 -3.05
CA LEU A 107 -16.17 -25.53 -3.38
C LEU A 107 -17.30 -25.05 -4.29
N ILE A 108 -17.48 -25.69 -5.44
CA ILE A 108 -18.73 -25.66 -6.20
C ILE A 108 -19.52 -26.91 -5.84
N PRO A 109 -20.57 -26.82 -5.00
CA PRO A 109 -21.39 -27.97 -4.67
C PRO A 109 -22.12 -28.54 -5.89
N ARG A 110 -22.49 -29.81 -5.84
CA ARG A 110 -23.32 -30.45 -6.86
C ARG A 110 -24.56 -29.60 -7.20
N GLY A 111 -24.87 -29.47 -8.47
CA GLY A 111 -26.00 -28.65 -8.93
C GLY A 111 -25.79 -27.13 -8.91
N VAL A 112 -24.68 -26.63 -8.35
CA VAL A 112 -24.31 -25.21 -8.38
C VAL A 112 -23.39 -24.93 -9.57
N LEU A 113 -23.47 -23.73 -10.13
CA LEU A 113 -22.75 -23.34 -11.35
C LEU A 113 -21.50 -22.50 -11.11
N SER A 114 -21.36 -21.90 -9.93
CA SER A 114 -20.28 -20.97 -9.66
C SER A 114 -19.88 -20.90 -8.20
N VAL A 115 -18.63 -20.51 -7.97
CA VAL A 115 -18.10 -20.16 -6.65
C VAL A 115 -17.27 -18.88 -6.77
N ASP A 116 -17.31 -18.08 -5.71
CA ASP A 116 -16.50 -16.88 -5.55
C ASP A 116 -15.40 -17.18 -4.54
N ILE A 117 -14.14 -17.00 -4.93
CA ILE A 117 -12.96 -17.35 -4.13
C ILE A 117 -12.05 -16.12 -4.01
N PRO A 118 -11.59 -15.76 -2.80
CA PRO A 118 -10.58 -14.73 -2.62
C PRO A 118 -9.30 -15.04 -3.39
N ALA A 119 -8.73 -14.02 -4.03
CA ALA A 119 -7.50 -14.13 -4.78
C ALA A 119 -6.57 -12.95 -4.51
N ARG A 120 -5.27 -13.22 -4.64
CA ARG A 120 -4.20 -12.24 -4.46
C ARG A 120 -3.34 -12.18 -5.72
N GLN A 121 -2.89 -10.99 -6.08
CA GLN A 121 -2.05 -10.78 -7.25
C GLN A 121 -0.64 -11.30 -6.98
N GLY A 122 -0.11 -12.09 -7.90
CA GLY A 122 1.29 -12.48 -7.89
C GLY A 122 1.54 -13.77 -8.63
N VAL A 123 2.82 -14.00 -8.95
CA VAL A 123 3.31 -15.28 -9.43
C VAL A 123 4.02 -15.97 -8.29
N ARG A 124 3.57 -17.17 -7.93
CA ARG A 124 4.21 -17.97 -6.89
C ARG A 124 5.60 -18.40 -7.33
N ARG A 125 6.59 -18.11 -6.48
CA ARG A 125 7.97 -18.57 -6.62
C ARG A 125 8.33 -19.45 -5.45
N THR A 126 9.31 -20.31 -5.67
CA THR A 126 9.89 -21.16 -4.64
C THR A 126 11.40 -21.15 -4.77
N GLU A 127 12.08 -21.00 -3.65
CA GLU A 127 13.53 -21.10 -3.53
C GLU A 127 13.88 -22.14 -2.47
N THR A 128 14.94 -22.91 -2.70
CA THR A 128 15.41 -23.92 -1.75
C THR A 128 16.83 -23.62 -1.33
N PHE A 129 17.07 -23.63 -0.03
CA PHE A 129 18.36 -23.40 0.59
C PHE A 129 18.72 -24.57 1.51
N THR A 130 19.98 -24.59 1.96
CA THR A 130 20.46 -25.57 2.94
C THR A 130 20.81 -24.84 4.23
N SER A 131 20.30 -25.34 5.36
CA SER A 131 20.64 -24.80 6.68
C SER A 131 22.14 -24.98 6.97
N THR A 132 22.78 -23.93 7.49
CA THR A 132 24.14 -24.00 8.03
C THR A 132 24.15 -24.50 9.47
N GLY A 133 23.00 -24.49 10.16
CA GLY A 133 22.89 -24.85 11.58
C GLY A 133 23.51 -23.84 12.53
N LEU A 134 23.78 -22.62 12.06
CA LEU A 134 24.38 -21.57 12.88
C LEU A 134 23.29 -20.67 13.52
N PRO A 135 23.49 -20.21 14.76
CA PRO A 135 22.64 -19.19 15.37
C PRO A 135 22.51 -17.93 14.50
N PHE A 136 21.32 -17.33 14.45
CA PHE A 136 21.01 -16.15 13.63
C PHE A 136 21.36 -16.31 12.14
N GLN A 137 21.27 -17.52 11.61
CA GLN A 137 21.51 -17.76 10.18
C GLN A 137 20.64 -16.82 9.33
N ARG A 138 21.29 -16.15 8.37
CA ARG A 138 20.64 -15.24 7.42
C ARG A 138 20.62 -15.87 6.04
N ILE A 139 19.47 -15.82 5.38
CA ILE A 139 19.28 -16.30 4.01
C ILE A 139 18.72 -15.17 3.17
N ARG A 140 19.49 -14.72 2.19
CA ARG A 140 19.06 -13.70 1.25
C ARG A 140 18.26 -14.36 0.13
N LEU A 141 17.03 -13.91 -0.08
CA LEU A 141 16.20 -14.35 -1.20
C LEU A 141 16.69 -13.71 -2.50
N THR A 142 16.51 -14.42 -3.62
CA THR A 142 16.85 -13.92 -4.95
C THR A 142 15.67 -13.23 -5.63
N GLY A 143 14.44 -13.51 -5.18
CA GLY A 143 13.23 -12.83 -5.64
C GLY A 143 13.25 -11.32 -5.41
N ASP A 144 12.79 -10.60 -6.41
CA ASP A 144 12.50 -9.17 -6.38
C ASP A 144 11.00 -8.93 -6.22
N VAL A 145 10.63 -7.77 -5.63
CA VAL A 145 9.23 -7.33 -5.48
C VAL A 145 8.35 -8.39 -4.80
N ILE A 146 8.83 -8.93 -3.67
CA ILE A 146 8.11 -9.93 -2.89
C ILE A 146 6.92 -9.29 -2.19
N ALA A 147 5.74 -9.87 -2.39
CA ALA A 147 4.49 -9.40 -1.84
C ALA A 147 4.48 -9.51 -0.31
N GLN A 148 4.11 -8.42 0.36
CA GLN A 148 4.04 -8.32 1.82
C GLN A 148 3.21 -9.47 2.43
N GLY A 149 3.76 -10.12 3.45
CA GLY A 149 3.09 -11.18 4.20
C GLY A 149 2.76 -12.44 3.38
N THR A 150 3.52 -12.73 2.32
CA THR A 150 3.33 -13.95 1.50
C THR A 150 4.44 -14.98 1.65
N ILE A 151 5.50 -14.64 2.38
CA ILE A 151 6.63 -15.54 2.59
C ILE A 151 6.20 -16.67 3.52
N THR A 152 6.34 -17.89 3.01
CA THR A 152 6.12 -19.13 3.74
C THR A 152 7.43 -19.91 3.75
N VAL A 153 7.79 -20.48 4.90
CA VAL A 153 9.04 -21.22 5.09
C VAL A 153 8.72 -22.59 5.65
N THR A 154 9.30 -23.63 5.03
CA THR A 154 9.35 -24.96 5.61
C THR A 154 10.80 -25.43 5.74
N VAL A 155 11.09 -26.18 6.79
CA VAL A 155 12.39 -26.83 7.00
C VAL A 155 12.15 -28.32 7.07
N GLY A 156 12.55 -29.07 6.03
CA GLY A 156 12.01 -30.40 5.80
C GLY A 156 10.49 -30.32 5.60
N ASP A 157 9.74 -31.05 6.43
CA ASP A 157 8.27 -31.06 6.43
C ASP A 157 7.64 -30.09 7.45
N ASP A 158 8.46 -29.43 8.26
CA ASP A 158 7.99 -28.57 9.35
C ASP A 158 7.78 -27.13 8.86
N ALA A 159 6.57 -26.60 9.05
CA ALA A 159 6.26 -25.20 8.77
C ALA A 159 6.83 -24.27 9.86
N TRP A 160 7.35 -23.12 9.42
CA TRP A 160 7.86 -22.06 10.27
C TRP A 160 6.97 -20.82 10.15
N SER A 161 6.77 -20.11 11.26
CA SER A 161 5.92 -18.91 11.32
C SER A 161 6.76 -17.64 11.26
N GLU A 162 6.33 -16.67 10.47
CA GLU A 162 6.94 -15.34 10.45
C GLU A 162 6.59 -14.58 11.74
N VAL A 163 7.58 -13.90 12.32
CA VAL A 163 7.39 -13.00 13.48
C VAL A 163 8.12 -11.68 13.25
N ASP A 164 7.63 -10.61 13.87
CA ASP A 164 8.27 -9.29 13.78
C ASP A 164 9.61 -9.22 14.53
N HIS A 165 9.70 -9.99 15.62
CA HIS A 165 10.85 -10.09 16.50
C HIS A 165 10.83 -11.39 17.33
N PHE A 166 12.00 -11.82 17.80
CA PHE A 166 12.14 -13.05 18.57
C PHE A 166 11.89 -12.93 20.08
N GLN A 167 11.55 -11.75 20.62
CA GLN A 167 11.43 -11.53 22.08
C GLN A 167 10.40 -12.46 22.74
N ASP A 168 9.31 -12.77 22.04
CA ASP A 168 8.27 -13.71 22.51
C ASP A 168 8.51 -15.16 22.06
N SER A 169 9.63 -15.43 21.38
CA SER A 169 9.95 -16.76 20.86
C SER A 169 10.73 -17.58 21.88
N LEU A 170 10.30 -18.82 22.10
CA LEU A 170 11.01 -19.80 22.92
C LEU A 170 12.13 -20.48 22.10
N ALA A 171 13.03 -21.18 22.78
CA ALA A 171 14.17 -21.88 22.17
C ALA A 171 13.80 -22.88 21.07
N ASP A 172 12.62 -23.50 21.17
CA ASP A 172 12.08 -24.48 20.21
C ASP A 172 11.04 -23.87 19.25
N SER A 173 10.74 -22.58 19.38
CA SER A 173 9.77 -21.89 18.53
C SER A 173 10.28 -21.84 17.09
N ARG A 174 9.54 -22.44 16.17
CA ARG A 174 9.84 -22.49 14.74
C ARG A 174 9.48 -21.17 14.08
N HIS A 175 10.20 -20.13 14.45
CA HIS A 175 9.98 -18.77 13.99
C HIS A 175 11.10 -18.29 13.09
N PHE A 176 10.76 -17.49 12.10
CA PHE A 176 11.71 -16.74 11.29
C PHE A 176 11.25 -15.28 11.22
N MET A 177 12.18 -14.39 10.89
CA MET A 177 11.88 -12.99 10.58
C MET A 177 12.21 -12.73 9.12
N ALA A 178 11.40 -11.93 8.43
CA ALA A 178 11.78 -11.35 7.14
C ALA A 178 12.24 -9.90 7.34
N ASP A 179 13.41 -9.57 6.80
CA ASP A 179 13.97 -8.23 6.85
C ASP A 179 14.19 -7.69 5.44
N LEU A 180 13.71 -6.47 5.18
CA LEU A 180 13.88 -5.78 3.90
C LEU A 180 14.95 -4.69 4.04
N ASP A 181 15.83 -4.60 3.05
CA ASP A 181 16.83 -3.52 2.95
C ASP A 181 16.39 -2.41 1.98
N ALA A 182 17.21 -1.36 1.84
CA ALA A 182 16.90 -0.23 0.96
C ALA A 182 16.88 -0.56 -0.54
N LEU A 183 17.33 -1.75 -0.95
CA LEU A 183 17.31 -2.25 -2.31
C LEU A 183 16.18 -3.25 -2.54
N ASP A 184 15.24 -3.34 -1.59
CA ASP A 184 14.11 -4.28 -1.56
C ASP A 184 14.53 -5.76 -1.58
N ILE A 185 15.71 -6.06 -1.05
CA ILE A 185 16.19 -7.43 -0.91
C ILE A 185 15.67 -7.98 0.42
N SER A 186 14.89 -9.06 0.33
CA SER A 186 14.40 -9.78 1.50
C SER A 186 15.46 -10.73 2.04
N THR A 187 15.71 -10.65 3.35
CA THR A 187 16.59 -11.56 4.08
C THR A 187 15.81 -12.25 5.19
N LEU A 188 15.76 -13.57 5.14
CA LEU A 188 15.24 -14.39 6.23
C LEU A 188 16.28 -14.48 7.34
N ILE A 189 15.83 -14.39 8.58
CA ILE A 189 16.66 -14.51 9.78
C ILE A 189 16.01 -15.58 10.66
N PHE A 190 16.79 -16.55 11.10
CA PHE A 190 16.36 -17.59 12.04
C PHE A 190 16.80 -17.27 13.47
N GLY A 191 16.24 -17.99 14.44
CA GLY A 191 16.60 -17.82 15.85
C GLY A 191 18.03 -18.26 16.17
N ASP A 192 18.38 -18.16 17.44
CA ASP A 192 19.71 -18.52 17.97
C ASP A 192 19.72 -19.78 18.84
N GLY A 193 18.56 -20.42 19.00
CA GLY A 193 18.36 -21.58 19.87
C GLY A 193 18.02 -21.20 21.31
N GLN A 194 17.91 -19.90 21.62
CA GLN A 194 17.37 -19.38 22.88
C GLN A 194 16.07 -18.60 22.61
N SER A 195 16.11 -17.71 21.62
CA SER A 195 15.00 -16.91 21.11
C SER A 195 14.70 -17.37 19.68
N GLY A 196 13.87 -18.41 19.56
CA GLY A 196 13.60 -19.10 18.30
C GLY A 196 14.59 -20.22 17.98
N ALA A 197 14.10 -21.25 17.30
CA ALA A 197 14.87 -22.42 16.92
C ALA A 197 15.89 -22.13 15.81
N VAL A 198 17.00 -22.88 15.83
CA VAL A 198 17.96 -22.93 14.72
C VAL A 198 17.61 -24.13 13.82
N PRO A 199 17.38 -23.93 12.51
CA PRO A 199 17.19 -25.04 11.59
C PRO A 199 18.37 -26.01 11.64
N ALA A 200 18.13 -27.31 11.78
CA ALA A 200 19.22 -28.29 11.91
C ALA A 200 20.16 -28.26 10.67
N GLN A 201 21.47 -28.34 10.90
CA GLN A 201 22.49 -28.29 9.84
C GLN A 201 22.18 -29.32 8.73
N GLY A 202 22.27 -28.87 7.47
CA GLY A 202 22.03 -29.73 6.30
C GLY A 202 20.55 -29.92 5.96
N SER A 203 19.61 -29.46 6.78
CA SER A 203 18.18 -29.51 6.46
C SER A 203 17.85 -28.61 5.27
N ALA A 204 16.96 -29.07 4.40
CA ALA A 204 16.45 -28.28 3.29
C ALA A 204 15.46 -27.24 3.81
N ILE A 205 15.66 -25.98 3.45
CA ILE A 205 14.79 -24.85 3.76
C ILE A 205 14.10 -24.48 2.45
N ALA A 206 12.81 -24.76 2.33
CA ALA A 206 12.00 -24.34 1.19
C ALA A 206 11.26 -23.05 1.55
N VAL A 207 11.37 -22.04 0.69
CA VAL A 207 10.74 -20.74 0.83
C VAL A 207 9.80 -20.56 -0.35
N SER A 208 8.52 -20.26 -0.11
CA SER A 208 7.58 -19.87 -1.16
C SER A 208 7.02 -18.49 -0.88
N TYR A 209 6.89 -17.66 -1.91
CA TYR A 209 6.37 -16.31 -1.82
C TYR A 209 5.68 -15.91 -3.13
N LEU A 210 4.91 -14.82 -3.10
CA LEU A 210 4.34 -14.22 -4.30
C LEU A 210 5.24 -13.09 -4.78
N GLN A 211 5.64 -13.13 -6.05
CA GLN A 211 6.23 -11.99 -6.74
C GLN A 211 5.08 -11.14 -7.32
N THR A 212 4.95 -9.90 -6.86
CA THR A 212 3.86 -8.99 -7.23
C THR A 212 4.34 -7.92 -8.21
N ILE A 213 3.40 -7.29 -8.90
CA ILE A 213 3.63 -6.06 -9.69
C ILE A 213 3.14 -4.80 -8.93
N GLY A 214 2.77 -4.94 -7.65
CA GLY A 214 2.38 -3.84 -6.77
C GLY A 214 1.09 -3.14 -7.21
N ASP A 215 1.16 -1.81 -7.31
CA ASP A 215 0.05 -0.93 -7.70
C ASP A 215 -0.48 -1.20 -9.12
N GLN A 216 0.36 -1.70 -10.03
CA GLN A 216 -0.05 -2.12 -11.38
C GLN A 216 -0.95 -3.36 -11.37
N GLY A 217 -1.06 -4.04 -10.23
CA GLY A 217 -1.98 -5.14 -10.00
C GLY A 217 -3.42 -4.69 -9.73
N ASN A 218 -3.68 -3.38 -9.58
CA ASN A 218 -5.03 -2.87 -9.35
C ASN A 218 -5.82 -2.84 -10.66
N LEU A 219 -6.86 -3.67 -10.75
CA LEU A 219 -7.60 -3.89 -12.00
C LEU A 219 -9.09 -3.66 -11.81
N GLY A 220 -9.74 -3.14 -12.86
CA GLY A 220 -11.20 -3.06 -12.91
C GLY A 220 -11.89 -4.44 -12.88
N PRO A 221 -13.22 -4.46 -12.71
CA PRO A 221 -13.98 -5.70 -12.71
C PRO A 221 -13.93 -6.37 -14.10
N ASN A 222 -14.03 -7.69 -14.13
CA ASN A 222 -14.05 -8.54 -15.32
C ASN A 222 -12.81 -8.44 -16.23
N ARG A 223 -11.65 -8.08 -15.68
CA ARG A 223 -10.37 -8.02 -16.40
C ARG A 223 -9.57 -9.33 -16.30
N ILE A 224 -9.78 -10.12 -15.25
CA ILE A 224 -9.13 -11.43 -15.06
C ILE A 224 -10.01 -12.48 -15.73
N THR A 225 -9.59 -13.01 -16.88
CA THR A 225 -10.45 -13.84 -17.74
C THR A 225 -9.83 -15.17 -18.16
N GLN A 226 -8.54 -15.38 -17.91
CA GLN A 226 -7.83 -16.60 -18.31
C GLN A 226 -7.56 -17.49 -17.11
N LEU A 227 -7.90 -18.77 -17.23
CA LEU A 227 -7.54 -19.79 -16.24
C LEU A 227 -6.22 -20.45 -16.67
N LEU A 228 -5.19 -20.37 -15.84
CA LEU A 228 -3.86 -20.95 -16.12
C LEU A 228 -3.73 -22.35 -15.52
N SER A 229 -4.19 -22.53 -14.28
CA SER A 229 -4.17 -23.81 -13.59
C SER A 229 -5.39 -24.67 -13.98
N PRO A 230 -5.21 -25.86 -14.58
CA PRO A 230 -6.31 -26.76 -14.85
C PRO A 230 -6.92 -27.29 -13.54
N VAL A 231 -8.25 -27.36 -13.48
CA VAL A 231 -8.99 -27.96 -12.36
C VAL A 231 -9.50 -29.34 -12.79
N TYR A 232 -9.37 -30.33 -11.90
CA TYR A 232 -9.71 -31.72 -12.20
C TYR A 232 -10.82 -32.26 -11.29
N LEU A 233 -11.63 -33.16 -11.83
CA LEU A 233 -12.60 -33.97 -11.09
C LEU A 233 -12.54 -35.41 -11.62
N ASP A 234 -12.39 -36.38 -10.72
CA ASP A 234 -12.25 -37.81 -11.05
C ASP A 234 -11.15 -38.09 -12.13
N GLY A 235 -10.08 -37.30 -12.14
CA GLY A 235 -8.98 -37.41 -13.12
C GLY A 235 -9.25 -36.76 -14.49
N GLY A 236 -10.44 -36.20 -14.72
CA GLY A 236 -10.77 -35.43 -15.91
C GLY A 236 -10.67 -33.93 -15.68
N GLN A 237 -10.12 -33.18 -16.65
CA GLN A 237 -10.09 -31.72 -16.59
C GLN A 237 -11.51 -31.16 -16.75
N VAL A 238 -11.91 -30.26 -15.85
CA VAL A 238 -13.21 -29.59 -15.91
C VAL A 238 -13.05 -28.22 -16.58
N PRO A 239 -13.77 -27.95 -17.68
CA PRO A 239 -13.74 -26.63 -18.32
C PRO A 239 -14.46 -25.61 -17.44
N LEU A 240 -13.73 -24.57 -17.05
CA LEU A 240 -14.22 -23.45 -16.24
C LEU A 240 -13.95 -22.13 -16.96
N THR A 241 -14.80 -21.15 -16.70
CA THR A 241 -14.52 -19.74 -17.00
C THR A 241 -14.25 -18.99 -15.71
N VAL A 242 -13.38 -17.99 -15.75
CA VAL A 242 -13.04 -17.15 -14.60
C VAL A 242 -13.30 -15.68 -14.93
N THR A 243 -13.81 -14.93 -13.96
CA THR A 243 -13.98 -13.47 -14.00
C THR A 243 -13.76 -12.89 -12.61
N ASN A 244 -13.30 -11.66 -12.48
CA ASN A 244 -13.34 -10.94 -11.20
C ASN A 244 -14.56 -10.00 -11.13
N PRO A 245 -15.68 -10.37 -10.47
CA PRO A 245 -16.86 -9.51 -10.43
C PRO A 245 -16.62 -8.18 -9.70
N VAL A 246 -15.68 -8.17 -8.76
CA VAL A 246 -15.21 -6.98 -8.05
C VAL A 246 -13.84 -6.56 -8.58
N PRO A 247 -13.49 -5.27 -8.54
CA PRO A 247 -12.15 -4.80 -8.86
C PRO A 247 -11.08 -5.49 -7.99
N ALA A 248 -9.85 -5.54 -8.49
CA ALA A 248 -8.67 -5.83 -7.68
C ALA A 248 -8.11 -4.51 -7.14
N THR A 249 -7.98 -4.41 -5.82
CA THR A 249 -7.58 -3.19 -5.11
C THR A 249 -6.60 -3.50 -3.98
N GLY A 250 -5.97 -2.47 -3.41
CA GLY A 250 -5.02 -2.61 -2.30
C GLY A 250 -3.61 -3.00 -2.72
N GLY A 251 -3.36 -3.12 -4.03
CA GLY A 251 -2.01 -3.27 -4.54
C GLY A 251 -1.23 -1.97 -4.38
N ALA A 252 0.01 -2.06 -3.93
CA ALA A 252 0.88 -0.92 -3.73
C ALA A 252 2.33 -1.28 -4.08
N SER A 253 3.05 -0.30 -4.62
CA SER A 253 4.52 -0.34 -4.61
C SER A 253 5.05 -0.32 -3.17
N ARG A 254 6.38 -0.49 -3.00
CA ARG A 254 7.04 -0.34 -1.69
C ARG A 254 6.67 0.98 -1.01
N GLU A 255 6.64 0.98 0.32
CA GLU A 255 6.24 2.16 1.08
C GLU A 255 7.12 3.39 0.79
N ALA A 256 6.48 4.54 0.60
CA ALA A 256 7.14 5.83 0.42
C ALA A 256 7.71 6.35 1.75
N LEU A 257 8.86 7.02 1.69
CA LEU A 257 9.52 7.55 2.91
C LEU A 257 8.65 8.57 3.65
N GLU A 258 7.94 9.43 2.92
CA GLU A 258 7.04 10.42 3.53
C GLU A 258 5.86 9.77 4.26
N HIS A 259 5.39 8.61 3.78
CA HIS A 259 4.39 7.82 4.49
C HIS A 259 4.97 7.29 5.80
N ALA A 260 6.11 6.59 5.73
CA ALA A 260 6.78 6.04 6.91
C ALA A 260 7.11 7.09 7.98
N ARG A 261 7.50 8.31 7.57
CA ARG A 261 7.76 9.43 8.50
C ARG A 261 6.54 9.86 9.30
N ARG A 262 5.34 9.77 8.71
CA ARG A 262 4.07 10.09 9.39
C ARG A 262 3.53 8.90 10.16
N GLN A 263 3.64 7.71 9.57
CA GLN A 263 3.03 6.49 10.07
C GLN A 263 3.78 5.89 11.27
N ALA A 264 5.11 5.81 11.22
CA ALA A 264 5.89 5.18 12.29
C ALA A 264 5.69 5.85 13.67
N PRO A 265 5.69 7.20 13.81
CA PRO A 265 5.35 7.84 15.08
C PRO A 265 3.90 7.63 15.50
N ALA A 266 2.96 7.54 14.55
CA ALA A 266 1.55 7.33 14.84
C ALA A 266 1.29 5.95 15.45
N GLU A 267 1.92 4.90 14.91
CA GLU A 267 1.85 3.55 15.48
C GLU A 267 2.58 3.43 16.82
N LEU A 268 3.76 4.03 16.94
CA LEU A 268 4.49 4.05 18.22
C LEU A 268 3.65 4.67 19.33
N ARG A 269 2.90 5.75 19.04
CA ARG A 269 1.97 6.37 19.99
C ARG A 269 0.85 5.42 20.42
N SER A 270 0.39 4.55 19.53
CA SER A 270 -0.63 3.52 19.85
C SER A 270 -0.08 2.34 20.66
N LEU A 271 1.25 2.20 20.75
CA LEU A 271 1.93 1.04 21.33
C LEU A 271 1.45 -0.29 20.71
N TRP A 272 1.09 -0.27 19.42
CA TRP A 272 0.54 -1.40 18.68
C TRP A 272 -0.74 -1.99 19.29
N LYS A 273 -1.51 -1.17 20.02
CA LYS A 273 -2.79 -1.53 20.63
C LYS A 273 -3.88 -0.54 20.21
N ALA A 274 -5.07 -1.06 19.92
CA ALA A 274 -6.20 -0.24 19.49
C ALA A 274 -7.07 0.11 20.71
N VAL A 275 -6.90 1.32 21.24
CA VAL A 275 -7.63 1.80 22.43
C VAL A 275 -8.41 3.08 22.12
N THR A 276 -7.72 4.11 21.62
CA THR A 276 -8.35 5.38 21.20
C THR A 276 -8.74 5.33 19.72
N LEU A 277 -9.62 6.25 19.28
CA LEU A 277 -10.03 6.32 17.87
C LEU A 277 -8.82 6.54 16.95
N GLU A 278 -7.88 7.37 17.38
CA GLU A 278 -6.65 7.64 16.65
C GLU A 278 -5.73 6.41 16.60
N ASP A 279 -5.75 5.52 17.60
CA ASP A 279 -4.99 4.27 17.56
C ASP A 279 -5.59 3.30 16.54
N TYR A 280 -6.93 3.17 16.51
CA TYR A 280 -7.62 2.39 15.48
C TYR A 280 -7.31 2.91 14.08
N GLN A 281 -7.30 4.24 13.90
CA GLN A 281 -6.99 4.84 12.61
C GLN A 281 -5.54 4.56 12.21
N ALA A 282 -4.59 4.83 13.11
CA ALA A 282 -3.16 4.60 12.85
C ALA A 282 -2.89 3.13 12.50
N LEU A 283 -3.42 2.18 13.28
CA LEU A 283 -3.23 0.76 13.01
C LEU A 283 -3.89 0.30 11.71
N ALA A 284 -5.03 0.88 11.33
CA ALA A 284 -5.67 0.57 10.07
C ALA A 284 -4.90 1.14 8.87
N GLU A 285 -4.41 2.38 8.95
CA GLU A 285 -3.60 3.02 7.89
C GLU A 285 -2.21 2.42 7.75
N GLY A 286 -1.67 1.82 8.82
CA GLY A 286 -0.42 1.07 8.79
C GLY A 286 -0.56 -0.37 8.30
N TYR A 287 -1.77 -0.84 8.03
CA TYR A 287 -1.97 -2.18 7.52
C TYR A 287 -1.71 -2.23 6.01
N PRO A 288 -0.88 -3.16 5.52
CA PRO A 288 -0.55 -3.27 4.10
C PRO A 288 -1.79 -3.36 3.21
N GLY A 289 -1.91 -2.46 2.25
CA GLY A 289 -3.02 -2.42 1.29
C GLY A 289 -4.15 -1.46 1.68
N VAL A 290 -4.08 -0.83 2.86
CA VAL A 290 -4.94 0.29 3.26
C VAL A 290 -4.21 1.60 2.98
N ALA A 291 -4.88 2.54 2.31
CA ALA A 291 -4.33 3.87 2.12
C ALA A 291 -4.92 4.89 3.10
N LYS A 292 -6.20 4.75 3.46
CA LYS A 292 -6.89 5.67 4.36
C LYS A 292 -7.88 4.93 5.23
N ALA A 293 -8.00 5.36 6.48
CA ALA A 293 -9.04 4.91 7.37
C ALA A 293 -9.76 6.10 8.00
N LYS A 294 -11.06 5.95 8.24
CA LYS A 294 -11.80 6.88 9.10
C LYS A 294 -12.57 6.12 10.15
N VAL A 295 -12.29 6.46 11.40
CA VAL A 295 -12.92 5.82 12.56
C VAL A 295 -14.12 6.65 13.03
N LEU A 296 -15.22 5.96 13.34
CA LEU A 296 -16.45 6.50 13.89
C LEU A 296 -16.87 5.67 15.09
N ASP A 297 -17.36 6.35 16.13
CA ASP A 297 -17.93 5.75 17.33
C ASP A 297 -19.28 6.40 17.65
N THR A 298 -19.87 6.03 18.80
CA THR A 298 -21.12 6.61 19.31
C THR A 298 -21.09 8.14 19.41
N ASN A 299 -19.92 8.75 19.66
CA ASN A 299 -19.79 10.21 19.75
C ASN A 299 -19.83 10.85 18.36
N ALA A 300 -19.30 10.18 17.34
CA ALA A 300 -19.37 10.63 15.95
C ALA A 300 -20.72 10.35 15.28
N CYS A 301 -21.44 9.31 15.70
CA CYS A 301 -22.72 8.93 15.14
C CYS A 301 -23.61 8.23 16.19
N GLN A 302 -24.76 8.85 16.51
CA GLN A 302 -25.69 8.34 17.53
C GLN A 302 -26.27 6.95 17.23
N ASN A 303 -26.19 6.49 15.98
CA ASN A 303 -26.64 5.15 15.58
C ASN A 303 -25.62 4.04 15.93
N ILE A 304 -24.40 4.42 16.34
CA ILE A 304 -23.36 3.47 16.74
C ILE A 304 -23.52 3.15 18.22
N ARG A 305 -23.56 1.87 18.56
CA ARG A 305 -23.69 1.41 19.94
C ARG A 305 -22.40 1.65 20.72
N TYR A 306 -22.50 1.84 22.04
CA TYR A 306 -21.33 1.85 22.90
C TYR A 306 -20.50 0.58 22.72
N TYR A 307 -19.18 0.74 22.82
CA TYR A 307 -18.20 -0.34 22.57
C TYR A 307 -18.23 -0.89 21.15
N ASN A 308 -18.81 -0.18 20.18
CA ASN A 308 -18.67 -0.49 18.76
C ASN A 308 -17.83 0.61 18.09
N VAL A 309 -16.81 0.19 17.35
CA VAL A 309 -15.94 1.07 16.56
C VAL A 309 -16.11 0.72 15.09
N GLN A 310 -16.50 1.72 14.30
CA GLN A 310 -16.74 1.58 12.87
C GLN A 310 -15.60 2.23 12.10
N LEU A 311 -15.05 1.53 11.11
CA LEU A 311 -13.98 2.06 10.28
C LEU A 311 -14.39 2.02 8.80
N ALA A 312 -14.39 3.18 8.14
CA ALA A 312 -14.42 3.25 6.68
C ALA A 312 -13.00 3.08 6.16
N ILE A 313 -12.79 2.11 5.25
CA ILE A 313 -11.46 1.73 4.77
C ILE A 313 -11.36 1.96 3.27
N ALA A 314 -10.43 2.81 2.83
CA ALA A 314 -10.11 2.94 1.41
C ALA A 314 -8.75 2.26 1.12
N PRO A 315 -8.69 1.30 0.17
CA PRO A 315 -7.48 0.59 -0.14
C PRO A 315 -6.48 1.45 -0.92
N ASN A 316 -5.21 1.03 -1.00
CA ASN A 316 -4.26 1.61 -1.95
C ASN A 316 -4.78 1.51 -3.38
N GLY A 317 -4.58 2.60 -4.15
CA GLY A 317 -5.18 2.79 -5.47
C GLY A 317 -6.65 3.27 -5.46
N GLY A 318 -7.27 3.38 -4.28
CA GLY A 318 -8.67 3.77 -4.13
C GLY A 318 -9.66 2.67 -4.56
N GLY A 319 -10.94 3.03 -4.63
CA GLY A 319 -12.03 2.10 -4.88
C GLY A 319 -12.51 1.37 -3.61
N MET A 320 -13.20 0.25 -3.81
CA MET A 320 -13.74 -0.53 -2.69
C MET A 320 -12.69 -1.55 -2.20
N PRO A 321 -12.53 -1.73 -0.88
CA PRO A 321 -11.65 -2.76 -0.35
C PRO A 321 -12.21 -4.15 -0.67
N SER A 322 -11.33 -5.08 -1.04
CA SER A 322 -11.74 -6.46 -1.26
C SER A 322 -12.23 -7.12 0.04
N ALA A 323 -13.02 -8.19 -0.09
CA ALA A 323 -13.44 -8.96 1.08
C ALA A 323 -12.24 -9.56 1.84
N LEU A 324 -11.18 -9.95 1.11
CA LEU A 324 -9.95 -10.48 1.69
C LEU A 324 -9.22 -9.43 2.51
N LEU A 325 -9.04 -8.22 1.97
CA LEU A 325 -8.41 -7.11 2.68
C LEU A 325 -9.17 -6.76 3.97
N LYS A 326 -10.51 -6.68 3.91
CA LYS A 326 -11.33 -6.44 5.10
C LYS A 326 -11.20 -7.57 6.13
N ARG A 327 -11.17 -8.83 5.70
CA ARG A 327 -11.02 -9.98 6.60
C ARG A 327 -9.67 -9.94 7.32
N ASP A 328 -8.58 -9.77 6.57
CA ASP A 328 -7.23 -9.84 7.11
C ASP A 328 -6.94 -8.62 8.03
N LEU A 329 -7.45 -7.42 7.66
CA LEU A 329 -7.41 -6.23 8.52
C LEU A 329 -8.24 -6.41 9.80
N ALA A 330 -9.45 -6.98 9.70
CA ALA A 330 -10.28 -7.22 10.87
C ALA A 330 -9.58 -8.16 11.86
N GLU A 331 -8.93 -9.23 11.38
CA GLU A 331 -8.14 -10.13 12.23
C GLU A 331 -6.94 -9.41 12.85
N PHE A 332 -6.25 -8.58 12.09
CA PHE A 332 -5.13 -7.78 12.58
C PHE A 332 -5.52 -6.86 13.74
N LEU A 333 -6.67 -6.18 13.63
CA LEU A 333 -7.20 -5.31 14.67
C LEU A 333 -7.80 -6.09 15.85
N GLU A 334 -8.44 -7.24 15.60
CA GLU A 334 -9.01 -8.13 16.63
C GLU A 334 -7.96 -8.51 17.68
N ARG A 335 -6.74 -8.84 17.23
CA ARG A 335 -5.60 -9.20 18.08
C ARG A 335 -5.05 -8.03 18.91
N ARG A 336 -5.44 -6.79 18.60
CA ARG A 336 -4.87 -5.55 19.16
C ARG A 336 -5.87 -4.71 19.94
N LYS A 337 -7.17 -4.94 19.78
CA LYS A 337 -8.22 -4.18 20.47
C LYS A 337 -8.41 -4.58 21.93
N VAL A 338 -9.13 -3.72 22.64
CA VAL A 338 -9.73 -4.06 23.93
C VAL A 338 -10.80 -5.13 23.73
N ILE A 339 -10.76 -6.20 24.53
CA ILE A 339 -11.59 -7.41 24.38
C ILE A 339 -13.09 -7.10 24.22
N THR A 340 -13.62 -6.11 24.94
CA THR A 340 -15.05 -5.78 24.98
C THR A 340 -15.55 -4.96 23.78
N VAL A 341 -14.65 -4.51 22.89
CA VAL A 341 -15.01 -3.67 21.75
C VAL A 341 -15.31 -4.53 20.52
N GLU A 342 -16.38 -4.22 19.81
CA GLU A 342 -16.68 -4.79 18.51
C GLU A 342 -16.20 -3.86 17.41
N ILE A 343 -15.54 -4.41 16.38
CA ILE A 343 -15.04 -3.66 15.24
C ILE A 343 -15.91 -3.99 14.03
N THR A 344 -16.29 -2.97 13.26
CA THR A 344 -16.99 -3.17 11.98
C THR A 344 -16.33 -2.34 10.89
N LEU A 345 -15.94 -3.01 9.80
CA LEU A 345 -15.30 -2.36 8.65
C LEU A 345 -16.33 -2.12 7.55
N PHE A 346 -16.34 -0.91 7.00
CA PHE A 346 -17.25 -0.46 5.95
C PHE A 346 -16.50 0.01 4.70
N ASP A 347 -17.21 -0.06 3.58
CA ASP A 347 -16.72 0.46 2.31
C ASP A 347 -16.76 2.01 2.30
N PRO A 348 -15.82 2.66 1.60
CA PRO A 348 -15.80 4.10 1.49
C PRO A 348 -16.92 4.57 0.55
N ILE A 349 -17.49 5.74 0.82
CA ILE A 349 -18.48 6.36 -0.07
C ILE A 349 -17.78 7.42 -0.90
N TYR A 350 -17.65 7.19 -2.20
CA TYR A 350 -17.11 8.20 -3.11
C TYR A 350 -18.22 9.16 -3.54
N ARG A 351 -18.12 10.42 -3.13
CA ARG A 351 -19.12 11.45 -3.43
C ARG A 351 -18.67 12.29 -4.63
N PRO A 352 -19.35 12.19 -5.79
CA PRO A 352 -18.99 12.97 -6.96
C PRO A 352 -19.28 14.45 -6.75
N VAL A 353 -18.30 15.28 -7.08
CA VAL A 353 -18.39 16.75 -7.11
C VAL A 353 -18.40 17.19 -8.57
N SER A 354 -19.59 17.55 -9.06
CA SER A 354 -19.74 18.04 -10.42
C SER A 354 -19.31 19.51 -10.52
N ILE A 355 -18.57 19.81 -11.59
CA ILE A 355 -18.05 21.14 -11.92
C ILE A 355 -18.80 21.65 -13.15
N ASP A 356 -19.40 22.84 -13.02
CA ASP A 356 -20.00 23.57 -14.14
C ASP A 356 -19.47 24.99 -14.13
N ALA A 357 -18.71 25.36 -15.15
CA ALA A 357 -18.05 26.66 -15.22
C ALA A 357 -18.02 27.25 -16.63
N GLU A 358 -18.16 28.56 -16.71
CA GLU A 358 -17.82 29.37 -17.87
C GLU A 358 -16.44 29.98 -17.66
N VAL A 359 -15.53 29.75 -18.60
CA VAL A 359 -14.11 30.11 -18.48
C VAL A 359 -13.70 30.99 -19.66
N TYR A 360 -13.21 32.18 -19.37
CA TYR A 360 -12.72 33.12 -20.37
C TYR A 360 -11.20 33.00 -20.47
N ILE A 361 -10.70 32.77 -21.68
CA ILE A 361 -9.26 32.56 -21.95
C ILE A 361 -8.63 33.78 -22.62
N TRP A 362 -7.35 34.03 -22.36
CA TRP A 362 -6.62 35.15 -22.97
C TRP A 362 -6.55 35.05 -24.51
N PRO A 363 -6.58 36.18 -25.23
CA PRO A 363 -6.39 36.19 -26.68
C PRO A 363 -5.05 35.57 -27.08
N GLY A 364 -5.09 34.56 -27.97
CA GLY A 364 -3.89 33.90 -28.49
C GLY A 364 -3.59 32.53 -27.85
N GLU A 365 -4.23 32.18 -26.74
CA GLU A 365 -4.12 30.83 -26.16
C GLU A 365 -5.01 29.82 -26.93
N PRO A 366 -4.51 28.60 -27.24
CA PRO A 366 -5.34 27.55 -27.84
C PRO A 366 -6.36 27.00 -26.83
N LEU A 367 -7.65 27.02 -27.19
CA LEU A 367 -8.76 26.61 -26.32
C LEU A 367 -8.60 25.17 -25.79
N GLU A 368 -8.29 24.22 -26.66
CA GLU A 368 -8.12 22.80 -26.28
C GLU A 368 -6.97 22.60 -25.28
N ASN A 369 -5.89 23.37 -25.40
CA ASN A 369 -4.77 23.28 -24.46
C ASN A 369 -5.15 23.81 -23.08
N VAL A 370 -5.90 24.92 -23.01
CA VAL A 370 -6.38 25.47 -21.74
C VAL A 370 -7.40 24.53 -21.11
N ARG A 371 -8.34 23.99 -21.89
CA ARG A 371 -9.30 22.97 -21.44
C ARG A 371 -8.59 21.77 -20.83
N SER A 372 -7.63 21.19 -21.54
CA SER A 372 -6.87 20.03 -21.06
C SER A 372 -6.11 20.34 -19.76
N ARG A 373 -5.53 21.54 -19.63
CA ARG A 373 -4.87 21.96 -18.37
C ARG A 373 -5.85 22.09 -17.21
N ILE A 374 -7.04 22.66 -17.44
CA ILE A 374 -8.09 22.76 -16.41
C ILE A 374 -8.55 21.35 -15.99
N GLU A 375 -8.82 20.48 -16.95
CA GLU A 375 -9.25 19.10 -16.68
C GLU A 375 -8.16 18.31 -15.92
N THR A 376 -6.88 18.53 -16.25
CA THR A 376 -5.75 17.94 -15.51
C THR A 376 -5.69 18.48 -14.09
N ALA A 377 -5.75 19.81 -13.91
CA ALA A 377 -5.71 20.43 -12.59
C ALA A 377 -6.86 19.96 -11.68
N LEU A 378 -8.08 19.81 -12.24
CA LEU A 378 -9.22 19.25 -11.54
C LEU A 378 -9.00 17.76 -11.20
N THR A 379 -8.45 16.99 -12.13
CA THR A 379 -8.13 15.57 -11.90
C THR A 379 -7.11 15.40 -10.79
N ASP A 380 -6.07 16.25 -10.77
CA ASP A 380 -5.02 16.24 -9.75
C ASP A 380 -5.58 16.67 -8.37
N PHE A 381 -6.40 17.72 -8.34
CA PHE A 381 -7.05 18.19 -7.10
C PHE A 381 -7.96 17.15 -6.45
N PHE A 382 -8.71 16.40 -7.26
CA PHE A 382 -9.58 15.31 -6.80
C PHE A 382 -8.89 13.94 -6.85
N SER A 383 -7.57 13.90 -7.08
CA SER A 383 -6.83 12.64 -7.10
C SER A 383 -6.92 11.98 -5.74
N PHE A 384 -6.91 10.65 -5.74
CA PHE A 384 -7.10 9.91 -4.50
C PHE A 384 -6.04 10.28 -3.45
N ASP A 385 -4.80 10.59 -3.82
CA ASP A 385 -3.76 10.89 -2.82
C ASP A 385 -3.90 12.28 -2.18
N GLU A 386 -4.51 13.24 -2.87
CA GLU A 386 -4.65 14.64 -2.40
C GLU A 386 -5.91 14.88 -1.56
N VAL A 387 -6.92 14.02 -1.69
CA VAL A 387 -8.17 14.15 -0.93
C VAL A 387 -8.15 13.39 0.40
N SER A 388 -9.15 13.53 1.27
CA SER A 388 -9.28 12.77 2.51
C SER A 388 -10.74 12.51 2.88
N PHE A 389 -10.96 11.54 3.78
CA PHE A 389 -12.28 11.27 4.34
C PHE A 389 -12.86 12.50 5.06
N GLY A 390 -14.10 12.85 4.73
CA GLY A 390 -14.81 14.00 5.32
C GLY A 390 -14.20 15.36 4.99
N GLN A 391 -13.29 15.44 4.00
CA GLN A 391 -12.71 16.71 3.58
C GLN A 391 -13.77 17.60 2.96
N THR A 392 -13.86 18.84 3.44
CA THR A 392 -14.71 19.86 2.82
C THR A 392 -14.06 20.34 1.52
N VAL A 393 -14.85 20.40 0.45
CA VAL A 393 -14.41 21.00 -0.81
C VAL A 393 -14.89 22.44 -0.83
N HIS A 394 -13.96 23.38 -0.65
CA HIS A 394 -14.29 24.80 -0.62
C HIS A 394 -14.52 25.33 -2.03
N PHE A 395 -15.58 26.13 -2.19
CA PHE A 395 -15.89 26.81 -3.44
C PHE A 395 -14.72 27.70 -3.89
N SER A 396 -14.10 28.42 -2.95
CA SER A 396 -12.95 29.30 -3.23
C SER A 396 -11.75 28.55 -3.79
N ASP A 397 -11.50 27.33 -3.32
CA ASP A 397 -10.35 26.54 -3.75
C ASP A 397 -10.52 26.09 -5.20
N LEU A 398 -11.73 25.70 -5.59
CA LEU A 398 -12.06 25.36 -6.98
C LEU A 398 -11.95 26.57 -7.90
N VAL A 399 -12.42 27.74 -7.45
CA VAL A 399 -12.26 29.00 -8.21
C VAL A 399 -10.77 29.34 -8.37
N ALA A 400 -10.00 29.33 -7.27
CA ALA A 400 -8.58 29.64 -7.31
C ALA A 400 -7.78 28.65 -8.17
N LEU A 401 -8.15 27.36 -8.13
CA LEU A 401 -7.55 26.32 -8.94
C LEU A 401 -7.76 26.59 -10.44
N ILE A 402 -9.00 26.83 -10.87
CA ILE A 402 -9.33 27.07 -12.28
C ILE A 402 -8.78 28.41 -12.77
N ASP A 403 -8.96 29.47 -11.99
CA ASP A 403 -8.48 30.82 -12.32
C ASP A 403 -6.94 30.89 -12.37
N GLY A 404 -6.26 30.09 -11.54
CA GLY A 404 -4.81 29.96 -11.52
C GLY A 404 -4.22 29.19 -12.71
N VAL A 405 -5.04 28.54 -13.55
CA VAL A 405 -4.54 27.80 -14.72
C VAL A 405 -4.00 28.77 -15.77
N ARG A 406 -2.76 28.53 -16.23
CA ARG A 406 -2.14 29.32 -17.30
C ARG A 406 -3.01 29.36 -18.56
N GLY A 407 -3.41 30.57 -18.93
CA GLY A 407 -4.21 30.88 -20.11
C GLY A 407 -5.65 31.28 -19.78
N VAL A 408 -6.08 31.08 -18.54
CA VAL A 408 -7.34 31.62 -18.02
C VAL A 408 -7.18 33.12 -17.72
N SER A 409 -8.19 33.90 -18.11
CA SER A 409 -8.31 35.32 -17.84
C SER A 409 -9.22 35.58 -16.65
N HIS A 410 -10.40 34.94 -16.65
CA HIS A 410 -11.35 34.92 -15.54
C HIS A 410 -12.34 33.77 -15.74
N MET A 411 -13.11 33.45 -14.70
CA MET A 411 -14.12 32.39 -14.76
C MET A 411 -15.38 32.71 -13.95
N HIS A 412 -16.47 32.03 -14.26
CA HIS A 412 -17.69 31.95 -13.46
C HIS A 412 -18.05 30.48 -13.18
N LEU A 413 -18.08 30.10 -11.90
CA LEU A 413 -18.38 28.73 -11.46
C LEU A 413 -19.85 28.68 -11.05
N TYR A 414 -20.64 27.89 -11.79
CA TYR A 414 -22.07 27.70 -11.57
C TYR A 414 -22.37 26.51 -10.65
N ALA A 415 -21.51 25.49 -10.64
CA ALA A 415 -21.60 24.37 -9.70
C ALA A 415 -20.19 23.89 -9.29
N PRO A 416 -19.94 23.67 -7.98
CA PRO A 416 -20.84 23.99 -6.87
C PRO A 416 -21.01 25.50 -6.65
N GLN A 417 -22.09 25.91 -5.98
CA GLN A 417 -22.36 27.33 -5.64
C GLN A 417 -21.87 27.73 -4.24
N GLN A 418 -21.52 26.74 -3.43
CA GLN A 418 -21.09 26.88 -2.05
C GLN A 418 -20.16 25.72 -1.69
N ASP A 419 -19.54 25.80 -0.52
CA ASP A 419 -18.72 24.72 0.01
C ASP A 419 -19.52 23.42 0.10
N ILE A 420 -18.86 22.31 -0.25
CA ILE A 420 -19.43 20.98 -0.14
C ILE A 420 -18.84 20.29 1.08
N GLU A 421 -19.64 20.24 2.14
CA GLU A 421 -19.31 19.46 3.33
C GLU A 421 -19.57 17.98 3.09
N LEU A 422 -18.54 17.16 3.31
CA LEU A 422 -18.60 15.71 3.20
C LEU A 422 -18.80 15.07 4.56
N ARG A 423 -19.56 13.97 4.59
CA ARG A 423 -19.65 13.16 5.81
C ARG A 423 -18.33 12.45 6.06
N HIS A 424 -18.07 12.08 7.31
CA HIS A 424 -16.81 11.45 7.70
C HIS A 424 -16.44 10.20 6.86
N GLY A 425 -17.41 9.36 6.46
CA GLY A 425 -17.15 8.19 5.61
C GLY A 425 -17.13 8.47 4.10
N GLU A 426 -17.22 9.74 3.69
CA GLU A 426 -17.25 10.16 2.29
C GLU A 426 -15.87 10.68 1.84
N ILE A 427 -15.46 10.32 0.62
CA ILE A 427 -14.27 10.86 -0.06
C ILE A 427 -14.74 11.62 -1.29
N PRO A 428 -14.29 12.86 -1.52
CA PRO A 428 -14.70 13.61 -2.71
C PRO A 428 -14.00 13.04 -3.94
N VAL A 429 -14.74 12.91 -5.04
CA VAL A 429 -14.18 12.52 -6.34
C VAL A 429 -14.71 13.46 -7.41
N LEU A 430 -13.94 13.62 -8.48
CA LEU A 430 -14.36 14.43 -9.61
C LEU A 430 -15.63 13.82 -10.23
N GLY A 431 -16.69 14.61 -10.30
CA GLY A 431 -17.94 14.26 -10.96
C GLY A 431 -17.91 14.64 -12.44
N SER A 432 -19.07 15.04 -12.96
CA SER A 432 -19.15 15.57 -14.32
C SER A 432 -18.47 16.94 -14.42
N VAL A 433 -17.67 17.16 -15.46
CA VAL A 433 -17.02 18.44 -15.74
C VAL A 433 -17.61 19.06 -17.00
N ASN A 434 -18.32 20.17 -16.82
CA ASN A 434 -18.89 20.97 -17.91
C ASN A 434 -18.16 22.31 -17.95
N LEU A 435 -17.40 22.55 -19.03
CA LEU A 435 -16.66 23.80 -19.21
C LEU A 435 -17.08 24.47 -20.52
N ASP A 436 -17.68 25.66 -20.41
CA ASP A 436 -17.94 26.55 -21.56
C ASP A 436 -16.76 27.53 -21.69
N LEU A 437 -15.87 27.29 -22.66
CA LEU A 437 -14.69 28.12 -22.86
C LEU A 437 -14.95 29.19 -23.92
N ARG A 438 -14.69 30.46 -23.56
CA ARG A 438 -14.86 31.62 -24.43
C ARG A 438 -13.59 32.44 -24.47
N ARG A 439 -13.40 33.23 -25.53
CA ARG A 439 -12.28 34.18 -25.59
C ARG A 439 -12.64 35.44 -24.81
N ALA A 440 -11.72 35.91 -23.97
CA ALA A 440 -11.83 37.23 -23.38
C ALA A 440 -11.84 38.28 -24.50
N GLY A 441 -12.83 39.18 -24.43
CA GLY A 441 -13.01 40.29 -25.38
C GLY A 441 -12.05 41.43 -25.17
#